data_AF-A0AA96KJ24-F1
#
_entry.id   AF-A0AA96KJ24-F1
#
_cell.length_a   1.000
_cell.length_b   1.000
_cell.length_c   1.000
_cell.angle_alpha   90.00
_cell.angle_beta   90.00
_cell.angle_gamma   90.00
#
_symmetry.space_group_name_H-M   'P 1'
#
loop_
_entity.id
_entity.type
_entity.pdbx_description
1 polymer ?
#
loop_
_entity_poly.entity_id
_entity_poly.type
_entity_poly.pdbx_seq_one_letter_code
_entity_poly.pdbx_strand_id
1 'polypeptide(L)' 'MDFDAWNVDLASASAYHNSGFRLAVEGSPSQPEGVIPSHFPEDSSAVEQVRLIRAGLKAIMDAAQKAQRKELEC' A
#
# COMPACT_ATOMS: atom_id res chain seq x y z
N MET A 1 -8.37 5.03 14.02
CA MET A 1 -8.32 4.71 12.58
C MET A 1 -8.05 3.23 12.43
N ASP A 2 -8.76 2.54 11.54
CA ASP A 2 -8.37 1.18 11.11
C ASP A 2 -7.17 1.34 10.18
N PHE A 3 -6.06 0.64 10.38
CA PHE A 3 -4.85 0.78 9.54
C PHE A 3 -4.73 -0.32 8.49
N ASP A 4 -5.61 -1.32 8.53
CA ASP A 4 -5.58 -2.49 7.66
C ASP A 4 -6.62 -2.39 6.53
N ALA A 5 -7.44 -1.33 6.51
CA ALA A 5 -8.51 -1.08 5.55
C ALA A 5 -7.98 -0.57 4.18
N TRP A 6 -7.08 -1.35 3.59
CA TRP A 6 -6.45 -1.06 2.30
C TRP A 6 -7.13 -1.76 1.15
N ASN A 7 -7.22 -1.05 0.04
CA ASN A 7 -7.64 -1.60 -1.23
C ASN A 7 -6.51 -1.42 -2.23
N VAL A 8 -5.97 -2.56 -2.70
CA VAL A 8 -4.74 -2.61 -3.50
C VAL A 8 -5.09 -2.75 -4.97
N ASP A 9 -4.46 -1.91 -5.79
CA ASP A 9 -4.46 -1.99 -7.24
C ASP A 9 -3.04 -2.28 -7.74
N LEU A 10 -2.80 -3.56 -8.05
CA LEU A 10 -1.51 -4.02 -8.57
C LEU A 10 -1.25 -3.53 -10.00
N ALA A 11 -2.28 -3.16 -10.77
CA ALA A 11 -2.10 -2.68 -12.13
C ALA A 11 -1.49 -1.27 -12.16
N SER A 12 -1.86 -0.42 -11.19
CA SER A 12 -1.28 0.92 -11.02
C SER A 12 -0.16 0.98 -9.97
N ALA A 13 0.24 -0.16 -9.40
CA ALA A 13 1.21 -0.23 -8.31
C ALA A 13 0.86 0.70 -7.14
N SER A 14 -0.42 0.72 -6.75
CA SER A 14 -0.91 1.64 -5.73
C SER A 14 -1.96 1.02 -4.81
N ALA A 15 -2.25 1.70 -3.70
CA ALA A 15 -3.32 1.35 -2.81
C ALA A 15 -3.99 2.60 -2.23
N TYR A 16 -5.28 2.48 -1.92
CA TYR A 16 -6.05 3.50 -1.24
C TYR A 16 -6.62 2.98 0.07
N HIS A 17 -6.60 3.85 1.07
CA HIS A 17 -7.12 3.60 2.40
C HIS A 17 -8.48 4.27 2.59
N ASN A 18 -9.33 3.75 3.46
CA ASN A 18 -10.67 4.31 3.71
C ASN A 18 -10.66 5.75 4.25
N SER A 19 -9.53 6.20 4.82
CA SER A 19 -9.32 7.57 5.29
C SER A 19 -9.05 8.57 4.16
N GLY A 20 -9.03 8.12 2.90
CA GLY A 20 -8.64 8.91 1.74
C GLY A 20 -7.13 8.91 1.45
N PHE A 21 -6.32 8.34 2.34
CA PHE A 21 -4.87 8.24 2.16
C PHE A 21 -4.52 7.30 1.01
N ARG A 22 -3.52 7.69 0.21
CA ARG A 22 -3.09 6.93 -0.97
C ARG A 22 -1.59 6.69 -0.90
N LEU A 23 -1.19 5.50 -1.35
CA LEU A 23 0.21 5.10 -1.45
C LEU A 23 0.45 4.46 -2.80
N ALA A 24 1.38 5.02 -3.58
CA ALA A 24 1.93 4.36 -4.75
C ALA A 24 3.35 3.87 -4.44
N VAL A 25 3.81 2.85 -5.16
CA VAL A 25 5.18 2.35 -5.06
C VAL A 25 5.93 2.54 -6.37
N GLU A 26 7.23 2.75 -6.27
CA GLU A 26 8.15 2.77 -7.41
C GLU A 26 8.79 1.39 -7.60
N GLY A 27 9.02 1.02 -8.86
CA GLY A 27 9.57 -0.29 -9.22
C GLY A 27 8.51 -1.40 -9.14
N SER A 28 8.92 -2.59 -8.68
CA SER A 28 8.04 -3.75 -8.60
C SER A 28 7.17 -3.73 -7.34
N PRO A 29 5.84 -3.94 -7.42
CA PRO A 29 4.98 -4.06 -6.24
C PRO A 29 5.39 -5.17 -5.25
N SER A 30 6.06 -6.23 -5.71
CA SER A 30 6.57 -7.29 -4.83
C SER A 30 7.89 -6.95 -4.15
N GLN A 31 8.65 -6.01 -4.72
CA GLN A 31 9.91 -5.51 -4.19
C GLN A 31 10.02 -4.00 -4.48
N PRO A 32 9.30 -3.16 -3.72
CA PRO A 32 9.28 -1.73 -3.93
C PRO A 32 10.65 -1.09 -3.71
N GLU A 33 11.02 -0.15 -4.57
CA GLU A 33 12.26 0.64 -4.45
C GLU A 33 12.00 1.97 -3.71
N GLY A 34 10.76 2.45 -3.78
CA GLY A 34 10.32 3.71 -3.18
C GLY A 34 8.81 3.73 -2.92
N VAL A 35 8.37 4.70 -2.13
CA VAL A 35 6.95 4.94 -1.85
C VAL A 35 6.61 6.41 -2.09
N ILE A 36 5.44 6.65 -2.66
CA ILE A 36 4.91 7.99 -2.94
C ILE A 36 3.58 8.12 -2.18
N PRO A 37 3.61 8.64 -0.94
CA PRO A 37 2.40 8.89 -0.16
C PRO A 37 1.69 10.17 -0.61
N SER A 38 0.36 10.19 -0.58
CA SER A 38 -0.44 11.38 -0.85
C SER A 38 -1.77 11.38 -0.10
N HIS A 39 -2.46 12.52 -0.07
CA HIS A 39 -3.77 12.69 0.57
C HIS A 39 -3.74 12.33 2.07
N PHE A 40 -2.77 12.88 2.81
CA PHE A 40 -2.69 12.71 4.26
C PHE A 40 -3.97 13.24 4.94
N PRO A 41 -4.58 12.47 5.86
CA PRO A 41 -5.72 12.95 6.64
C PRO A 41 -5.32 14.18 7.47
N GLU A 42 -6.15 15.22 7.45
CA GLU A 42 -5.84 16.55 8.03
C GLU A 42 -5.48 16.48 9.53
N ASP A 43 -6.11 15.58 10.28
CA ASP A 43 -5.90 15.42 11.73
C ASP A 43 -4.96 14.26 12.10
N SER A 44 -4.23 13.70 11.13
CA SER A 44 -3.31 12.58 11.41
C SER A 44 -1.99 13.07 12.02
N SER A 45 -1.62 12.50 13.17
CA SER A 45 -0.29 12.70 13.75
C SER A 45 0.80 12.08 12.89
N ALA A 46 2.05 12.55 13.01
CA ALA A 46 3.19 11.98 12.29
C ALA A 46 3.35 10.46 12.52
N VAL A 47 2.99 9.97 13.71
CA VAL A 47 3.03 8.53 14.03
C VAL A 47 1.97 7.76 13.24
N GLU A 48 0.77 8.31 13.11
CA GLU A 48 -0.31 7.71 12.31
C GLU A 48 0.02 7.72 10.82
N GLN A 49 0.62 8.81 10.33
CA GLN A 49 1.09 8.90 8.95
C GLN A 49 2.14 7.82 8.63
N VAL A 50 3.13 7.63 9.50
CA VAL A 50 4.14 6.56 9.34
C VAL A 50 3.51 5.17 9.42
N ARG A 51 2.51 4.97 10.30
CA ARG A 51 1.78 3.71 10.38
C ARG A 51 1.00 3.43 9.10
N LEU A 52 0.32 4.43 8.54
CA LEU A 52 -0.35 4.31 7.24
C LEU A 52 0.61 3.94 6.13
N ILE A 53 1.77 4.61 6.02
CA ILE A 53 2.78 4.29 5.00
C ILE A 53 3.23 2.82 5.13
N ARG A 54 3.55 2.36 6.34
CA ARG A 54 4.00 0.99 6.58
C ARG A 54 2.91 -0.05 6.28
N ALA A 55 1.69 0.21 6.73
CA ALA A 55 0.56 -0.70 6.51
C ALA A 55 0.19 -0.80 5.03
N GLY A 56 0.15 0.33 4.32
CA GLY A 56 -0.12 0.36 2.88
C GLY A 56 0.96 -0.34 2.07
N LEU A 57 2.23 -0.10 2.38
CA LEU A 57 3.34 -0.78 1.72
C LEU A 57 3.25 -2.29 1.91
N LYS A 58 2.97 -2.74 3.14
CA LYS A 58 2.78 -4.15 3.44
C LYS A 58 1.61 -4.74 2.64
N ALA A 59 0.47 -4.06 2.58
CA ALA A 59 -0.70 -4.52 1.83
C ALA A 59 -0.39 -4.72 0.34
N ILE A 60 0.33 -3.78 -0.28
CA ILE A 60 0.77 -3.87 -1.68
C ILE A 60 1.69 -5.07 -1.88
N MET A 61 2.71 -5.21 -1.05
CA MET A 61 3.67 -6.33 -1.15
C MET A 61 3.01 -7.69 -0.97
N ASP A 62 2.15 -7.84 0.05
CA ASP A 62 1.43 -9.08 0.32
C ASP A 62 0.55 -9.49 -0.88
N ALA A 63 -0.17 -8.52 -1.46
CA ALA A 63 -1.01 -8.74 -2.63
C ALA A 63 -0.18 -9.15 -3.86
N ALA A 64 0.93 -8.46 -4.12
CA ALA A 64 1.82 -8.74 -5.24
C ALA A 64 2.46 -10.14 -5.13
N GLN A 65 2.98 -10.48 -3.96
CA GLN A 65 3.54 -11.81 -3.71
C GLN A 65 2.48 -12.91 -3.81
N LYS A 66 1.25 -12.64 -3.36
CA LYS A 66 0.14 -13.59 -3.52
C LYS A 66 -0.25 -13.79 -4.99
N ALA A 67 -0.21 -12.75 -5.81
CA ALA A 67 -0.45 -12.85 -7.24
C ALA A 67 0.63 -13.69 -7.93
N GLN A 68 1.91 -13.42 -7.66
CA GLN A 68 3.03 -14.19 -8.20
C GLN A 68 2.98 -15.67 -7.82
N ARG A 69 2.64 -16.00 -6.57
CA ARG A 69 2.48 -17.41 -6.16
C ARG A 69 1.39 -18.13 -6.95
N LYS A 70 0.27 -17.47 -7.22
CA LYS A 70 -0.82 -18.06 -8.02
C LYS A 70 -0.38 -18.35 -9.46
N GLU A 71 0.42 -17.48 -10.06
CA GLU A 71 0.93 -17.68 -11.42
C GLU A 71 1.89 -18.88 -11.52
N LEU A 72 2.62 -19.20 -10.44
CA LEU A 72 3.52 -20.36 -10.39
C LEU A 72 2.81 -21.70 -10.15
N GLU A 73 1.57 -21.66 -9.64
CA GLU A 73 0.76 -22.85 -9.33
C GLU A 73 -0.18 -23.25 -10.48
N CYS A 74 -0.31 -22.42 -11.52
CA CYS A 74 -1.12 -22.64 -12.72
C CYS A 74 -0.29 -23.15 -13.91
#